data_AF-A0A1P8YK52-F1
#
_entry.id   AF-A0A1P8YK52-F1
#
_cell.length_a   1.000
_cell.length_b   1.000
_cell.length_c   1.000
_cell.angle_alpha   90.00
_cell.angle_beta   90.00
_cell.angle_gamma   90.00
#
_symmetry.space_group_name_H-M   'P 1'
#
loop_
_entity.id
_entity.type
_entity.pdbx_description
1 polymer ?
#
loop_
_entity_poly.entity_id
_entity_poly.type
_entity_poly.pdbx_seq_one_letter_code
_entity_poly.pdbx_strand_id
1 'polypeptide(L)'
;MFLLDDVLIFSASDLSQAAECEYALLRRLDAKLGRIEPAGADRTDPMLARTSELGDAHEQRQLDRYVELFGMVWCGSTDRAWTGRN
;
A
#
# COMPACT_ATOMS: atom_id res chain seq x y z
N MET A 1 4.53 -2.82 2.52
CA MET A 1 4.33 -4.18 3.06
C MET A 1 3.55 -4.10 4.34
N PHE A 2 2.59 -5.00 4.58
CA PHE A 2 1.89 -5.12 5.86
C PHE A 2 1.41 -6.56 6.08
N LEU A 3 1.08 -6.90 7.33
CA LEU A 3 0.49 -8.18 7.69
C LEU A 3 -1.02 -8.03 7.78
N LEU A 4 -1.74 -8.92 7.11
CA LEU A 4 -3.16 -9.14 7.30
C LEU A 4 -3.31 -10.55 7.86
N ASP A 5 -3.61 -10.64 9.15
CA ASP A 5 -3.46 -11.89 9.92
C ASP A 5 -2.03 -12.44 9.75
N ASP A 6 -1.88 -13.70 9.32
CA ASP A 6 -0.59 -14.34 9.04
C ASP A 6 -0.16 -14.22 7.57
N VAL A 7 -0.85 -13.41 6.76
CA VAL A 7 -0.55 -13.22 5.34
C VAL A 7 0.24 -11.93 5.14
N LEU A 8 1.44 -12.07 4.57
CA LEU A 8 2.27 -10.94 4.21
C LEU A 8 1.86 -10.36 2.86
N ILE A 9 1.44 -9.10 2.85
CA ILE A 9 1.03 -8.38 1.64
C ILE A 9 2.13 -7.39 1.22
N PHE A 10 2.54 -7.49 -0.05
CA PHE A 10 3.51 -6.61 -0.69
C PHE A 10 2.81 -5.55 -1.55
N SER A 11 3.26 -4.30 -1.44
CA SER A 11 2.93 -3.21 -2.35
C SER A 11 3.94 -3.15 -3.51
N ALA A 12 3.62 -2.36 -4.54
CA ALA A 12 4.53 -2.11 -5.65
C ALA A 12 5.91 -1.59 -5.18
N SER A 13 5.92 -0.67 -4.21
CA SER A 13 7.17 -0.13 -3.67
C SER A 13 8.01 -1.17 -2.92
N ASP A 14 7.39 -2.20 -2.34
CA ASP A 14 8.16 -3.30 -1.74
C ASP A 14 8.82 -4.16 -2.82
N LEU A 15 8.12 -4.41 -3.94
CA LEU A 15 8.68 -5.16 -5.07
C LEU A 15 9.84 -4.41 -5.72
N SER A 16 9.72 -3.09 -5.90
CA SER A 16 10.83 -2.27 -6.40
C SER A 16 12.05 -2.34 -5.48
N GLN A 17 11.85 -2.23 -4.16
CA GLN A 17 12.93 -2.37 -3.19
C GLN A 17 13.55 -3.78 -3.20
N ALA A 18 12.73 -4.82 -3.36
CA ALA A 18 13.22 -6.19 -3.46
C ALA A 18 14.13 -6.39 -4.69
N ALA A 19 13.74 -5.79 -5.83
CA ALA A 19 14.52 -5.84 -7.06
C ALA A 19 15.85 -5.07 -6.97
N GLU A 20 15.92 -4.02 -6.14
CA GLU A 20 17.16 -3.29 -5.86
C GLU A 20 18.05 -4.03 -4.86
N CYS A 21 17.47 -4.56 -3.78
CA CYS A 21 18.17 -5.34 -2.77
C CYS A 21 17.19 -6.17 -1.91
N GLU A 22 17.22 -7.49 -2.08
CA GLU A 22 16.33 -8.41 -1.37
C GLU A 22 16.58 -8.38 0.14
N TYR A 23 17.84 -8.18 0.56
CA TYR A 23 18.20 -8.07 1.97
C TYR A 23 17.63 -6.81 2.63
N ALA A 24 17.57 -5.69 1.92
CA ALA A 24 16.98 -4.46 2.42
C ALA A 24 15.48 -4.62 2.69
N LEU A 25 14.76 -5.34 1.81
CA LEU A 25 13.36 -5.71 2.02
C LEU A 25 13.18 -6.52 3.31
N LEU A 26 13.99 -7.56 3.52
CA LEU A 26 13.92 -8.40 4.73
C LEU A 26 14.21 -7.60 6.00
N ARG A 27 15.16 -6.67 5.95
CA ARG A 27 15.47 -5.79 7.08
C ARG A 27 14.30 -4.89 7.43
N ARG A 28 13.58 -4.38 6.43
CA ARG A 28 12.35 -3.60 6.60
C ARG A 28 11.22 -4.45 7.20
N LEU A 29 11.12 -5.73 6.81
CA LEU A 29 10.19 -6.69 7.43
C LEU A 29 10.49 -6.88 8.92
N ASP A 30 11.76 -7.09 9.28
CA ASP A 30 12.14 -7.26 10.68
C ASP A 30 11.82 -6.02 11.52
N ALA A 31 11.98 -4.82 10.97
CA ALA A 31 11.57 -3.57 11.62
C ALA A 31 10.05 -3.52 11.85
N LYS A 32 9.24 -3.87 10.83
CA LYS A 32 7.78 -3.93 10.95
C LYS A 32 7.30 -4.99 11.96
N LEU A 33 8.06 -6.07 12.11
CA LEU A 33 7.80 -7.14 13.09
C LEU A 33 8.33 -6.81 14.49
N GLY A 34 8.96 -5.65 14.69
CA GLY A 34 9.54 -5.25 15.99
C GLY A 34 10.74 -6.08 16.42
N ARG A 35 11.38 -6.82 15.50
CA ARG A 35 12.58 -7.62 15.81
C ARG A 35 13.82 -6.75 15.98
N ILE A 36 13.79 -5.55 15.39
CA ILE A 36 14.88 -4.58 15.36
C ILE A 36 14.35 -3.16 15.32
N GLU A 37 15.19 -2.21 15.73
CA GLU A 37 14.88 -0.80 15.60
C GLU A 37 14.82 -0.37 14.13
N PRO A 38 13.82 0.44 13.73
CA PRO A 38 13.77 1.02 12.40
C PRO A 38 15.03 1.84 12.11
N ALA A 39 15.54 1.75 10.89
CA ALA A 39 16.69 2.52 10.47
C ALA A 39 16.31 4.00 10.31
N GLY A 40 16.46 4.78 11.39
CA GLY A 40 16.28 6.23 11.41
C GLY A 40 14.81 6.68 11.37
N ALA A 41 14.55 7.86 11.94
CA ALA A 41 13.32 8.57 11.67
C ALA A 41 13.38 9.07 10.22
N ASP A 42 12.50 8.57 9.35
CA ASP A 42 12.32 9.13 8.01
C ASP A 42 11.99 10.62 8.20
N ARG A 43 12.96 11.48 7.90
CA ARG A 43 12.71 12.91 7.80
C ARG A 43 11.65 13.06 6.73
N THR A 44 10.49 13.60 7.12
CA THR A 44 9.39 13.84 6.20
C THR A 44 9.91 14.54 4.95
N ASP A 45 9.78 13.88 3.81
CA ASP A 45 10.05 14.49 2.51
C ASP A 45 8.81 15.29 2.10
N PRO A 46 8.88 16.64 2.04
CA PRO A 46 7.73 17.47 1.72
C PRO A 46 7.18 17.23 0.32
N MET A 47 8.04 16.87 -0.65
CA MET A 47 7.59 16.51 -1.99
C MET A 47 6.86 15.18 -1.95
N LEU A 48 7.40 14.17 -1.27
CA LEU A 48 6.73 12.87 -1.13
C LEU A 48 5.36 13.01 -0.48
N ALA A 49 5.26 13.80 0.61
CA ALA A 49 4.00 14.07 1.29
C ALA A 49 2.97 14.70 0.33
N ARG A 50 3.37 15.76 -0.39
CA ARG A 50 2.49 16.43 -1.34
C ARG A 50 2.05 15.53 -2.50
N THR A 51 2.98 14.71 -3.01
CA THR A 51 2.70 13.82 -4.14
C THR A 51 1.77 12.69 -3.72
N SER A 52 1.91 12.20 -2.48
CA SER A 52 1.01 11.19 -1.89
C SER A 52 -0.42 11.72 -1.79
N GLU A 53 -0.62 12.93 -1.25
CA GLU A 53 -1.95 13.57 -1.19
C GLU A 53 -2.62 13.71 -2.56
N LEU A 54 -1.84 14.12 -3.58
CA LEU A 54 -2.34 14.27 -4.94
C LEU A 54 -2.69 12.91 -5.57
N GLY A 55 -1.90 11.88 -5.27
CA GLY A 55 -2.15 10.49 -5.65
C GLY A 55 -3.45 9.98 -5.07
N ASP A 56 -3.62 10.06 -3.75
CA ASP A 56 -4.82 9.62 -3.04
C ASP A 56 -6.08 10.31 -3.60
N ALA A 57 -6.01 11.62 -3.82
CA ALA A 57 -7.13 12.36 -4.42
C ALA A 57 -7.43 11.91 -5.86
N HIS A 58 -6.42 11.53 -6.64
CA HIS A 58 -6.61 10.99 -7.98
C HIS A 58 -7.25 9.60 -7.94
N GLU A 59 -6.74 8.70 -7.09
CA GLU A 59 -7.26 7.34 -6.92
C GLU A 59 -8.72 7.36 -6.48
N GLN A 60 -9.09 8.25 -5.54
CA GLN A 60 -10.48 8.40 -5.11
C GLN A 60 -11.39 8.83 -6.27
N ARG A 61 -10.96 9.81 -7.09
CA ARG A 61 -11.74 10.22 -8.28
C ARG A 61 -11.91 9.08 -9.29
N GLN A 62 -10.88 8.25 -9.48
CA GLN A 62 -10.99 7.07 -10.35
C GLN A 62 -11.95 6.04 -9.75
N LEU A 63 -11.85 5.77 -8.45
CA LEU A 63 -12.73 4.86 -7.75
C LEU A 63 -14.19 5.30 -7.87
N ASP A 64 -14.49 6.57 -7.58
CA ASP A 64 -15.84 7.13 -7.68
C ASP A 64 -16.41 6.94 -9.10
N ARG A 65 -15.59 7.22 -10.13
CA ARG A 65 -15.95 6.98 -11.53
C ARG A 65 -16.24 5.50 -11.82
N TYR A 66 -15.43 4.59 -11.29
CA TYR A 66 -15.66 3.15 -11.47
C TYR A 66 -16.91 2.67 -10.75
N VAL A 67 -17.19 3.19 -9.55
CA VAL A 67 -18.44 2.95 -8.82
C VAL A 67 -19.64 3.43 -9.64
N GLU A 68 -19.58 4.62 -10.22
CA GLU A 68 -20.66 5.18 -11.03
C GLU A 68 -20.93 4.32 -12.29
N LEU A 69 -19.86 3.89 -12.98
CA LEU A 69 -19.98 3.13 -14.22
C LEU A 69 -20.42 1.67 -14.01
N PHE A 70 -19.96 1.02 -12.95
CA PHE A 70 -20.08 -0.43 -12.78
C PHE A 70 -20.87 -0.87 -11.52
N GLY A 71 -21.23 0.09 -10.67
CA GLY A 71 -21.77 -0.15 -9.33
C GLY A 71 -20.71 -0.67 -8.36
N MET A 72 -21.02 -0.63 -7.06
CA MET A 72 -20.20 -1.29 -6.04
C MET A 72 -20.51 -2.79 -5.99
N VAL A 73 -19.46 -3.61 -5.89
CA VAL A 73 -19.60 -5.04 -5.58
C VAL A 73 -18.97 -5.31 -4.23
N TRP A 74 -19.69 -6.04 -3.37
CA TRP A 74 -19.15 -6.53 -2.12
C TRP A 74 -18.35 -7.80 -2.36
N CYS A 75 -17.06 -7.80 -2.01
CA CYS A 75 -16.28 -9.03 -1.90
C CYS A 75 -16.30 -9.46 -0.43
N GLY A 76 -16.98 -10.57 -0.13
CA GLY A 76 -17.35 -11.00 1.23
C GLY A 76 -16.21 -11.37 2.19
N SER A 77 -14.95 -11.02 1.90
CA SER A 77 -13.80 -11.28 2.78
C SER A 77 -13.20 -10.02 3.41
N THR A 78 -13.66 -8.82 3.03
CA THR A 78 -13.23 -7.55 3.64
C THR A 78 -14.41 -6.59 3.74
N ASP A 79 -14.52 -5.83 4.84
CA ASP A 79 -15.44 -4.67 5.00
C ASP A 79 -15.09 -3.49 4.06
N ARG A 80 -14.67 -3.78 2.82
CA ARG A 80 -14.41 -2.81 1.75
C ARG A 80 -14.99 -3.32 0.45
N ALA A 81 -15.87 -2.50 -0.14
CA ALA A 81 -16.45 -2.72 -1.47
C ALA A 81 -15.35 -2.61 -2.55
N TRP A 82 -15.34 -3.53 -3.52
CA TRP A 82 -14.38 -3.59 -4.63
C TRP A 82 -15.10 -3.31 -5.95
N THR A 83 -14.55 -2.43 -6.79
CA THR A 83 -15.11 -2.10 -8.11
C THR A 83 -14.38 -2.87 -9.21
N GLY A 84 -14.92 -4.01 -9.62
CA GLY A 84 -14.48 -4.64 -10.85
C GLY A 84 -15.61 -5.46 -11.46
N ARG A 85 -16.00 -5.08 -12.67
CA ARG A 85 -16.84 -5.90 -13.55
C ARG A 85 -16.20 -5.89 -14.94
N ASN A 86 -16.12 -7.11 -15.50
CA ASN A 86 -15.51 -7.55 -16.77
C ASN A 86 -15.40 -6.50 -17.88
#